data_AF-A0A812VA02-F1
#
_entry.id   AF-A0A812VA02-F1
#
_cell.length_a   1.000
_cell.length_b   1.000
_cell.length_c   1.000
_cell.angle_alpha   90.00
_cell.angle_beta   90.00
_cell.angle_gamma   90.00
#
_symmetry.space_group_name_H-M   'P 1'
#
loop_
_entity.id
_entity.type
_entity.pdbx_description
1 polymer ?
#
loop_
_entity_poly.entity_id
_entity_poly.type
_entity_poly.pdbx_seq_one_letter_code
_entity_poly.pdbx_strand_id
1 'polypeptide(L)'
;MRVFAVLALAMLAGASPLLRPVSPTTPEVALPSALCSPCVQLGSQGINLLLNYLLNAGVVTSCSKLCSHLPGKAEQTICNLACDLAGIKEFVDILNHTDLDPIYFCELLTLCHAGPDDASARIMDIQASPSTISKGETVKLLADINVTKALGVGEFRVAVHGPVTSHISDGFLLPKGLTEGAMQLGAELKVEDDTSGDEPVIWRPGTYTFDIHLCQGECGSKHPHSKDFGTATGNFTLKDALMVV
;
A
#
# COMPACT_ATOMS: atom_id res chain seq x y z
N MET A 1 23.69 -11.34 -47.69
CA MET A 1 23.86 -11.24 -46.22
C MET A 1 22.85 -10.21 -45.73
N ARG A 2 21.60 -10.59 -45.39
CA ARG A 2 21.11 -11.10 -44.09
C ARG A 2 21.63 -10.30 -42.89
N VAL A 3 20.78 -9.47 -42.27
CA VAL A 3 20.36 -9.58 -40.86
C VAL A 3 18.97 -8.91 -40.73
N PHE A 4 17.96 -9.69 -40.35
CA PHE A 4 16.66 -9.21 -39.88
C PHE A 4 16.80 -8.83 -38.40
N ALA A 5 16.47 -7.61 -38.02
CA ALA A 5 16.32 -7.21 -36.62
C ALA A 5 14.89 -7.52 -36.17
N VAL A 6 14.72 -8.56 -35.36
CA VAL A 6 13.46 -8.88 -34.69
C VAL A 6 13.36 -8.01 -33.45
N LEU A 7 12.47 -7.02 -33.49
CA LEU A 7 12.10 -6.22 -32.33
C LEU A 7 11.18 -7.07 -31.44
N ALA A 8 11.71 -7.64 -30.37
CA ALA A 8 10.90 -8.32 -29.36
C ALA A 8 10.24 -7.26 -28.46
N LEU A 9 8.96 -6.98 -28.70
CA LEU A 9 8.09 -6.29 -27.75
C LEU A 9 7.84 -7.26 -26.58
N ALA A 10 8.55 -7.10 -25.47
CA ALA A 10 8.17 -7.75 -24.23
C ALA A 10 6.91 -7.07 -23.70
N MET A 11 5.74 -7.69 -23.88
CA MET A 11 4.55 -7.33 -23.13
C MET A 11 4.81 -7.73 -21.68
N LEU A 12 5.10 -6.75 -20.81
CA LEU A 12 4.99 -6.96 -19.37
C LEU A 12 3.50 -7.19 -19.07
N ALA A 13 3.12 -8.44 -18.88
CA ALA A 13 1.83 -8.78 -18.29
C ALA A 13 1.84 -8.25 -16.86
N GLY A 14 1.35 -7.03 -16.66
CA GLY A 14 1.09 -6.52 -15.32
C GLY A 14 -0.06 -7.32 -14.74
N ALA A 15 0.23 -8.22 -13.80
CA ALA A 15 -0.79 -8.84 -12.98
C ALA A 15 -1.61 -7.71 -12.32
N SER A 16 -2.92 -7.70 -12.56
CA SER A 16 -3.79 -6.73 -11.90
C SER A 16 -3.85 -7.08 -10.41
N PRO A 17 -3.78 -6.10 -9.49
CA PRO A 17 -3.89 -6.40 -8.07
C PRO A 17 -5.27 -7.02 -7.79
N LEU A 18 -5.27 -8.11 -7.03
CA LEU A 18 -6.49 -8.86 -6.67
C LEU A 18 -7.42 -8.02 -5.77
N LEU A 19 -6.83 -7.17 -4.93
CA LEU A 19 -7.52 -6.23 -4.07
C LEU A 19 -7.42 -4.82 -4.66
N ARG A 20 -8.52 -4.08 -4.60
CA ARG A 20 -8.57 -2.66 -5.01
C ARG A 20 -9.23 -1.85 -3.90
N PRO A 21 -8.70 -0.67 -3.52
CA PRO A 21 -9.30 0.09 -2.45
C PRO A 21 -10.68 0.59 -2.85
N VAL A 22 -11.63 0.51 -1.93
CA VAL A 22 -12.91 1.22 -2.04
C VAL A 22 -12.64 2.66 -1.63
N SER A 23 -12.91 3.62 -2.53
CA SER A 23 -12.73 5.04 -2.21
C SER A 23 -13.59 5.43 -1.01
N PRO A 24 -13.02 6.07 0.03
CA PRO A 24 -13.82 6.58 1.15
C PRO A 24 -14.79 7.66 0.68
N THR A 25 -15.98 7.69 1.28
CA THR A 25 -17.05 8.66 0.98
C THR A 25 -16.84 10.05 1.62
N THR A 26 -15.60 10.43 1.92
CA THR A 26 -15.29 11.68 2.63
C THR A 26 -14.93 12.85 1.70
N PRO A 27 -15.26 14.10 2.08
CA PRO A 27 -14.88 15.29 1.33
C PRO A 27 -13.37 15.50 1.32
N GLU A 28 -12.85 15.85 0.15
CA GLU A 28 -11.43 15.95 -0.15
C GLU A 28 -10.78 17.21 0.44
N VAL A 29 -9.73 17.06 1.28
CA VAL A 29 -8.87 18.18 1.75
C VAL A 29 -7.61 18.27 0.86
N ALA A 30 -7.09 19.48 0.58
CA ALA A 30 -5.96 19.70 -0.32
C ALA A 30 -4.81 20.52 0.32
N LEU A 31 -3.57 20.00 0.24
CA LEU A 31 -2.38 20.64 -0.39
C LEU A 31 -1.01 20.06 0.09
N PRO A 32 -0.77 19.64 1.35
CA PRO A 32 0.48 18.92 1.71
C PRO A 32 0.54 17.47 1.20
N SER A 33 -0.60 16.86 0.90
CA SER A 33 -0.74 15.44 0.56
C SER A 33 -0.34 15.06 -0.87
N ALA A 34 -0.08 16.03 -1.75
CA ALA A 34 0.16 15.75 -3.18
C ALA A 34 1.49 15.02 -3.44
N LEU A 35 2.48 15.26 -2.58
CA LEU A 35 3.80 14.60 -2.65
C LEU A 35 3.91 13.40 -1.71
N CYS A 36 2.92 13.18 -0.83
CA CYS A 36 2.95 12.07 0.11
C CYS A 36 2.89 10.72 -0.61
N SER A 37 1.87 10.46 -1.44
CA SER A 37 1.79 9.17 -2.15
C SER A 37 3.00 8.89 -3.05
N PRO A 38 3.49 9.86 -3.85
CA PRO A 38 4.71 9.65 -4.63
C PRO A 38 5.96 9.42 -3.76
N CYS A 39 6.06 10.07 -2.60
CA CYS A 39 7.15 9.84 -1.65
C CYS A 39 7.08 8.43 -1.04
N VAL A 40 5.91 8.00 -0.58
CA VAL A 40 5.73 6.65 0.01
C VAL A 40 6.00 5.57 -1.04
N GLN A 41 5.57 5.80 -2.29
CA GLN A 41 5.89 4.90 -3.41
C GLN A 41 7.41 4.82 -3.64
N LEU A 42 8.10 5.97 -3.65
CA LEU A 42 9.56 6.00 -3.69
C LEU A 42 10.17 5.25 -2.49
N GLY A 43 9.59 5.40 -1.30
CA GLY A 43 10.03 4.71 -0.09
C GLY A 43 9.96 3.20 -0.22
N SER A 44 8.82 2.67 -0.65
CA SER A 44 8.59 1.23 -0.79
C SER A 44 9.48 0.52 -1.81
N GLN A 45 9.83 1.19 -2.92
CA GLN A 45 10.54 0.56 -4.04
C GLN A 45 11.98 1.07 -4.22
N GLY A 46 12.22 2.33 -3.87
CA GLY A 46 13.47 3.04 -4.15
C GLY A 46 14.46 3.04 -2.99
N ILE A 47 14.01 3.03 -1.73
CA ILE A 47 14.90 3.14 -0.56
C ILE A 47 15.93 2.01 -0.55
N ASN A 48 15.53 0.77 -0.78
CA ASN A 48 16.47 -0.37 -0.80
C ASN A 48 17.54 -0.22 -1.89
N LEU A 49 17.17 0.33 -3.05
CA LEU A 49 18.12 0.58 -4.13
C LEU A 49 19.10 1.71 -3.76
N LEU A 50 18.60 2.79 -3.17
CA LEU A 50 19.42 3.91 -2.69
C LEU A 50 20.35 3.47 -1.56
N LEU A 51 19.86 2.66 -0.62
CA LEU A 51 20.64 2.06 0.46
C LEU A 51 21.76 1.18 -0.08
N ASN A 52 21.44 0.27 -0.99
CA ASN A 52 22.45 -0.57 -1.63
C ASN A 52 23.50 0.28 -2.34
N TYR A 53 23.11 1.37 -2.99
CA TYR A 53 24.07 2.29 -3.58
C TYR A 53 24.95 2.98 -2.50
N LEU A 54 24.35 3.52 -1.44
CA LEU A 54 25.09 4.19 -0.35
C LEU A 54 26.13 3.26 0.31
N LEU A 55 25.76 2.00 0.54
CA LEU A 55 26.64 1.00 1.14
C LEU A 55 27.82 0.62 0.21
N ASN A 56 27.63 0.67 -1.12
CA ASN A 56 28.63 0.19 -2.09
C ASN A 56 29.44 1.30 -2.78
N ALA A 57 28.89 2.51 -2.92
CA ALA A 57 29.47 3.58 -3.72
C ALA A 57 30.32 4.59 -2.93
N GLY A 58 30.36 4.48 -1.60
CA GLY A 58 31.10 5.39 -0.73
C GLY A 58 30.42 6.76 -0.59
N VAL A 59 31.21 7.83 -0.47
CA VAL A 59 30.69 9.17 -0.15
C VAL A 59 29.90 9.76 -1.32
N VAL A 60 28.61 9.99 -1.08
CA VAL A 60 27.71 10.68 -2.01
C VAL A 60 27.69 12.18 -1.70
N THR A 61 27.99 13.01 -2.69
CA THR A 61 28.21 14.45 -2.52
C THR A 61 27.03 15.32 -2.95
N SER A 62 26.02 14.76 -3.64
CA SER A 62 24.85 15.51 -4.10
C SER A 62 23.61 14.62 -4.28
N CYS A 63 22.43 15.22 -4.14
CA CYS A 63 21.14 14.58 -4.33
C CYS A 63 20.97 14.02 -5.74
N SER A 64 21.32 14.81 -6.77
CA SER A 64 21.28 14.37 -8.17
C SER A 64 22.06 13.08 -8.42
N LYS A 65 23.24 12.94 -7.81
CA LYS A 65 24.07 11.73 -7.96
C LYS A 65 23.48 10.53 -7.23
N LEU A 66 22.85 10.74 -6.07
CA LEU A 66 22.18 9.69 -5.32
C LEU A 66 20.94 9.20 -6.07
N CYS A 67 20.07 10.14 -6.41
CA CYS A 67 18.76 9.85 -6.98
C CYS A 67 18.85 9.33 -8.42
N SER A 68 19.91 9.66 -9.18
CA SER A 68 20.08 9.14 -10.56
C SER A 68 20.13 7.61 -10.68
N HIS A 69 20.32 6.90 -9.56
CA HIS A 69 20.31 5.43 -9.54
C HIS A 69 18.91 4.82 -9.52
N LEU A 70 17.87 5.62 -9.30
CA LEU A 70 16.49 5.15 -9.42
C LEU A 70 16.15 4.90 -10.89
N PRO A 71 15.44 3.81 -11.21
CA PRO A 71 15.24 3.39 -12.60
C PRO A 71 14.31 4.32 -13.39
N GLY A 72 13.38 5.01 -12.72
CA GLY A 72 12.37 5.85 -13.37
C GLY A 72 12.58 7.34 -13.13
N LYS A 73 12.27 8.14 -14.15
CA LYS A 73 12.48 9.61 -14.10
C LYS A 73 11.59 10.31 -13.07
N ALA A 74 10.38 9.79 -12.83
CA ALA A 74 9.47 10.37 -11.85
C ALA A 74 10.04 10.17 -10.43
N GLU A 75 10.50 8.95 -10.15
CA GLU A 75 11.15 8.56 -8.91
C GLU A 75 12.43 9.36 -8.68
N GLN A 76 13.27 9.52 -9.71
CA GLN A 76 14.44 10.40 -9.67
C GLN A 76 14.06 11.84 -9.31
N THR A 77 12.98 12.36 -9.91
CA THR A 77 12.52 13.74 -9.67
C THR A 77 12.03 13.92 -8.23
N ILE A 78 11.22 12.99 -7.74
CA ILE A 78 10.71 13.02 -6.36
C ILE A 78 11.85 12.86 -5.36
N CYS A 79 12.78 11.94 -5.61
CA CYS A 79 13.96 11.74 -4.78
C CYS A 79 14.82 13.02 -4.73
N ASN A 80 15.07 13.65 -5.89
CA ASN A 80 15.84 14.88 -5.93
C ASN A 80 15.15 15.98 -5.14
N LEU A 81 13.84 16.16 -5.33
CA LEU A 81 13.07 17.14 -4.58
C LEU A 81 13.14 16.88 -3.07
N ALA A 82 12.89 15.65 -2.64
CA ALA A 82 12.96 15.24 -1.25
C ALA A 82 14.35 15.49 -0.63
N CYS A 83 15.40 15.08 -1.34
CA CYS A 83 16.77 15.23 -0.89
C CYS A 83 17.24 16.68 -0.90
N ASP A 84 16.84 17.48 -1.90
CA ASP A 84 17.19 18.91 -1.97
C ASP A 84 16.48 19.70 -0.86
N LEU A 85 15.26 19.31 -0.47
CA LEU A 85 14.52 19.90 0.65
C LEU A 85 15.17 19.59 2.01
N ALA A 86 15.56 18.34 2.24
CA ALA A 86 16.18 17.92 3.49
C ALA A 86 17.68 18.29 3.58
N GLY A 87 18.35 18.35 2.42
CA GLY A 87 19.80 18.40 2.30
C GLY A 87 20.43 17.01 2.27
N ILE A 88 21.44 16.82 1.41
CA ILE A 88 22.06 15.51 1.15
C ILE A 88 22.56 14.78 2.42
N LYS A 89 23.07 15.50 3.42
CA LYS A 89 23.55 14.87 4.66
C LYS A 89 22.41 14.27 5.46
N GLU A 90 21.37 15.06 5.69
CA GLU A 90 20.18 14.64 6.43
C GLU A 90 19.45 13.51 5.69
N PHE A 91 19.28 13.65 4.37
CA PHE A 91 18.65 12.63 3.55
C PHE A 91 19.39 11.28 3.60
N VAL A 92 20.73 11.30 3.56
CA VAL A 92 21.55 10.09 3.68
C VAL A 92 21.52 9.53 5.12
N ASP A 93 21.48 10.39 6.13
CA ASP A 93 21.39 9.96 7.53
C ASP A 93 20.06 9.25 7.79
N ILE A 94 18.95 9.85 7.36
CA ILE A 94 17.63 9.24 7.40
C ILE A 94 17.67 7.90 6.64
N LEU A 95 18.18 7.88 5.41
CA LEU A 95 18.25 6.65 4.61
C LEU A 95 19.07 5.53 5.28
N ASN A 96 20.05 5.82 6.13
CA ASN A 96 20.87 4.79 6.76
C ASN A 96 20.25 4.19 8.04
N HIS A 97 19.05 4.60 8.43
CA HIS A 97 18.33 3.98 9.54
C HIS A 97 17.78 2.60 9.13
N THR A 98 17.84 1.63 10.07
CA THR A 98 17.61 0.21 9.77
C THR A 98 16.14 -0.19 9.65
N ASP A 99 15.21 0.71 9.92
CA ASP A 99 13.77 0.47 9.99
C ASP A 99 12.99 1.52 9.19
N LEU A 100 13.41 1.74 7.94
CA LEU A 100 12.77 2.69 7.04
C LEU A 100 11.37 2.25 6.61
N ASP A 101 10.43 2.53 7.49
CA ASP A 101 9.02 2.73 7.20
C ASP A 101 8.88 3.84 6.14
N PRO A 102 8.34 3.53 4.95
CA PRO A 102 8.16 4.51 3.87
C PRO A 102 7.30 5.71 4.24
N ILE A 103 6.30 5.54 5.11
CA ILE A 103 5.43 6.62 5.57
C ILE A 103 6.21 7.52 6.52
N TYR A 104 6.87 6.95 7.54
CA TYR A 104 7.68 7.72 8.49
C TYR A 104 8.84 8.47 7.81
N PHE A 105 9.51 7.82 6.85
CA PHE A 105 10.51 8.47 6.01
C PHE A 105 9.96 9.75 5.36
N CYS A 106 8.76 9.69 4.80
CA CYS A 106 8.12 10.83 4.17
C CYS A 106 7.60 11.88 5.15
N GLU A 107 7.28 11.49 6.38
CA GLU A 107 6.97 12.43 7.48
C GLU A 107 8.21 13.23 7.90
N LEU A 108 9.37 12.56 8.06
CA LEU A 108 10.65 13.23 8.39
C LEU A 108 11.05 14.25 7.32
N LEU A 109 10.76 13.95 6.06
CA LEU A 109 10.99 14.85 4.93
C LEU A 109 9.91 15.92 4.77
N THR A 110 8.90 15.94 5.64
CA THR A 110 7.74 16.85 5.60
C THR A 110 6.87 16.73 4.35
N LEU A 111 7.01 15.62 3.60
CA LEU A 111 6.25 15.32 2.39
C LEU A 111 4.93 14.61 2.68
N CYS A 112 4.81 14.00 3.85
CA CYS A 112 3.56 13.53 4.43
C CYS A 112 3.26 14.29 5.72
N HIS A 113 1.97 14.52 6.00
CA HIS A 113 1.54 15.14 7.24
C HIS A 113 1.47 14.09 8.34
N ALA A 114 2.39 14.16 9.31
CA ALA A 114 2.34 13.35 10.51
C ALA A 114 1.04 13.63 11.27
N GLY A 115 0.38 12.57 11.73
CA GLY A 115 -0.84 12.68 12.50
C GLY A 115 -0.62 13.10 13.94
N PRO A 116 -1.66 13.58 14.63
CA PRO A 116 -1.55 13.90 16.04
C PRO A 116 -1.34 12.63 16.88
N ASP A 117 -0.55 12.71 17.95
CA ASP A 117 -0.28 11.56 18.84
C ASP A 117 -1.54 11.07 19.58
N ASP A 118 -2.53 11.95 19.72
CA ASP A 118 -3.81 11.64 20.34
C ASP A 118 -4.89 11.19 19.34
N ALA A 119 -4.55 10.95 18.06
CA ALA A 119 -5.45 10.39 17.04
C ALA A 119 -6.19 9.16 17.55
N SER A 120 -7.45 8.99 17.15
CA SER A 120 -8.32 7.95 17.72
C SER A 120 -9.41 7.54 16.74
N ALA A 121 -9.32 6.31 16.26
CA ALA A 121 -10.35 5.65 15.47
C ALA A 121 -10.69 4.28 16.06
N ARG A 122 -11.87 3.79 15.70
CA ARG A 122 -12.34 2.44 16.05
C ARG A 122 -13.05 1.82 14.87
N ILE A 123 -12.76 0.55 14.60
CA ILE A 123 -13.55 -0.27 13.68
C ILE A 123 -14.83 -0.70 14.43
N MET A 124 -15.97 -0.28 13.91
CA MET A 124 -17.28 -0.47 14.51
C MET A 124 -17.97 -1.74 14.02
N ASP A 125 -17.86 -2.02 12.72
CA ASP A 125 -18.42 -3.20 12.08
C ASP A 125 -17.55 -3.62 10.89
N ILE A 126 -17.66 -4.89 10.48
CA ILE A 126 -16.96 -5.45 9.32
C ILE A 126 -17.87 -6.42 8.56
N GLN A 127 -17.99 -6.22 7.26
CA GLN A 127 -18.94 -6.96 6.42
C GLN A 127 -18.41 -7.23 5.02
N ALA A 128 -18.85 -8.34 4.45
CA ALA A 128 -18.67 -8.65 3.04
C ALA A 128 -19.98 -8.39 2.27
N SER A 129 -19.87 -7.72 1.12
CA SER A 129 -21.02 -7.41 0.25
C SER A 129 -20.75 -7.79 -1.20
N PRO A 130 -21.42 -8.81 -1.76
CA PRO A 130 -22.34 -9.72 -1.07
C PRO A 130 -21.58 -10.74 -0.20
N SER A 131 -22.16 -11.19 0.91
CA SER A 131 -21.51 -12.15 1.83
C SER A 131 -21.39 -13.58 1.26
N THR A 132 -21.99 -13.83 0.10
CA THR A 132 -21.87 -15.11 -0.62
C THR A 132 -21.76 -14.84 -2.10
N ILE A 133 -20.71 -15.39 -2.71
CA ILE A 133 -20.36 -15.21 -4.12
C ILE A 133 -20.05 -16.54 -4.80
N SER A 134 -20.03 -16.54 -6.12
CA SER A 134 -19.53 -17.60 -6.99
C SER A 134 -18.17 -17.22 -7.56
N LYS A 135 -17.41 -18.20 -8.03
CA LYS A 135 -16.12 -17.95 -8.69
C LYS A 135 -16.33 -17.05 -9.92
N GLY A 136 -15.46 -16.07 -10.10
CA GLY A 136 -15.52 -15.03 -11.13
C GLY A 136 -16.22 -13.74 -10.68
N GLU A 137 -16.91 -13.74 -9.53
CA GLU A 137 -17.58 -12.56 -8.99
C GLU A 137 -16.65 -11.71 -8.11
N THR A 138 -17.07 -10.47 -7.84
CA THR A 138 -16.37 -9.54 -6.96
C THR A 138 -17.11 -9.41 -5.62
N VAL A 139 -16.37 -9.44 -4.52
CA VAL A 139 -16.86 -9.16 -3.17
C VAL A 139 -16.25 -7.85 -2.65
N LYS A 140 -17.06 -6.99 -2.03
CA LYS A 140 -16.57 -5.84 -1.25
C LYS A 140 -16.33 -6.25 0.19
N LEU A 141 -15.12 -6.03 0.67
CA LEU A 141 -14.69 -6.26 2.05
C LEU A 141 -14.65 -4.91 2.75
N LEU A 142 -15.64 -4.62 3.61
CA LEU A 142 -15.91 -3.28 4.12
C LEU A 142 -15.79 -3.25 5.64
N ALA A 143 -15.22 -2.17 6.17
CA ALA A 143 -15.18 -1.85 7.58
C ALA A 143 -15.83 -0.48 7.81
N ASP A 144 -16.79 -0.43 8.73
CA ASP A 144 -17.36 0.82 9.23
C ASP A 144 -16.47 1.34 10.35
N ILE A 145 -16.01 2.57 10.22
CA ILE A 145 -15.01 3.18 11.10
C ILE A 145 -15.60 4.43 11.71
N ASN A 146 -15.39 4.60 13.01
CA ASN A 146 -15.70 5.84 13.72
C ASN A 146 -14.39 6.52 14.14
N VAL A 147 -14.09 7.66 13.53
CA VAL A 147 -12.93 8.50 13.87
C VAL A 147 -13.38 9.55 14.88
N THR A 148 -12.86 9.43 16.10
CA THR A 148 -13.15 10.36 17.21
C THR A 148 -12.16 11.51 17.32
N LYS A 149 -10.94 11.32 16.78
CA LYS A 149 -9.92 12.35 16.61
C LYS A 149 -9.21 12.07 15.30
N ALA A 150 -9.07 13.09 14.47
CA ALA A 150 -8.52 12.96 13.11
C ALA A 150 -7.15 12.28 13.09
N LEU A 151 -6.89 11.53 12.01
CA LEU A 151 -5.63 10.84 11.75
C LEU A 151 -4.81 11.65 10.74
N GLY A 152 -3.49 11.60 10.84
CA GLY A 152 -2.59 11.98 9.75
C GLY A 152 -2.44 10.88 8.71
N VAL A 153 -1.38 10.92 7.91
CA VAL A 153 -1.07 9.84 6.97
C VAL A 153 -1.11 8.48 7.69
N GLY A 154 -1.65 7.48 7.01
CA GLY A 154 -1.74 6.14 7.57
C GLY A 154 -1.97 5.11 6.49
N GLU A 155 -2.32 3.91 6.90
CA GLU A 155 -2.69 2.85 5.97
C GLU A 155 -3.79 1.97 6.55
N PHE A 156 -4.48 1.27 5.68
CA PHE A 156 -5.23 0.09 6.09
C PHE A 156 -4.78 -1.12 5.29
N ARG A 157 -4.65 -2.26 5.97
CA ARG A 157 -4.29 -3.54 5.35
C ARG A 157 -5.51 -4.43 5.27
N VAL A 158 -5.60 -5.17 4.18
CA VAL A 158 -6.60 -6.22 3.99
C VAL A 158 -5.86 -7.55 3.85
N ALA A 159 -6.29 -8.57 4.57
CA ALA A 159 -5.80 -9.94 4.40
C ALA A 159 -6.98 -10.89 4.28
N VAL A 160 -6.88 -11.89 3.40
CA VAL A 160 -7.92 -12.89 3.19
C VAL A 160 -7.36 -14.27 3.44
N HIS A 161 -8.07 -15.04 4.25
CA HIS A 161 -7.72 -16.38 4.69
C HIS A 161 -8.83 -17.34 4.31
N GLY A 162 -8.46 -18.56 3.92
CA GLY A 162 -9.43 -19.57 3.52
C GLY A 162 -8.80 -20.64 2.63
N PRO A 163 -9.62 -21.45 1.95
CA PRO A 163 -9.15 -22.53 1.09
C PRO A 163 -8.66 -22.02 -0.29
N VAL A 164 -7.73 -21.06 -0.27
CA VAL A 164 -6.99 -20.53 -1.42
C VAL A 164 -5.53 -20.98 -1.37
N THR A 165 -4.88 -21.16 -2.52
CA THR A 165 -3.51 -21.70 -2.59
C THR A 165 -2.42 -20.72 -2.17
N SER A 166 -2.68 -19.42 -2.24
CA SER A 166 -1.70 -18.36 -1.96
C SER A 166 -2.24 -17.36 -0.95
N HIS A 167 -1.33 -16.65 -0.29
CA HIS A 167 -1.68 -15.56 0.61
C HIS A 167 -2.23 -14.38 -0.18
N ILE A 168 -3.38 -13.88 0.23
CA ILE A 168 -4.00 -12.70 -0.37
C ILE A 168 -3.96 -11.58 0.67
N SER A 169 -3.10 -10.62 0.48
CA SER A 169 -3.03 -9.44 1.34
C SER A 169 -2.52 -8.23 0.57
N ASP A 170 -3.00 -7.05 0.93
CA ASP A 170 -2.53 -5.78 0.37
C ASP A 170 -2.65 -4.67 1.42
N GLY A 171 -1.87 -3.60 1.22
CA GLY A 171 -1.85 -2.40 2.05
C GLY A 171 -2.23 -1.17 1.23
N PHE A 172 -3.10 -0.33 1.76
CA PHE A 172 -3.62 0.84 1.08
C PHE A 172 -3.27 2.11 1.85
N LEU A 173 -2.50 2.99 1.20
CA LEU A 173 -2.13 4.28 1.76
C LEU A 173 -3.35 5.20 1.92
N LEU A 174 -3.43 5.85 3.07
CA LEU A 174 -4.34 6.94 3.40
C LEU A 174 -3.53 8.25 3.42
N PRO A 175 -3.19 8.83 2.25
CA PRO A 175 -2.20 9.92 2.16
C PRO A 175 -2.65 11.23 2.82
N LYS A 176 -3.94 11.36 3.12
CA LYS A 176 -4.57 12.52 3.77
C LYS A 176 -5.05 12.20 5.18
N GLY A 177 -4.84 10.97 5.65
CA GLY A 177 -5.48 10.47 6.85
C GLY A 177 -6.99 10.39 6.76
N LEU A 178 -7.64 10.37 7.92
CA LEU A 178 -9.09 10.30 8.07
C LEU A 178 -9.57 11.43 8.99
N THR A 179 -10.61 12.13 8.57
CA THR A 179 -11.25 13.19 9.39
C THR A 179 -12.15 12.60 10.45
N GLU A 180 -12.52 13.38 11.46
CA GLU A 180 -13.51 12.97 12.45
C GLU A 180 -14.86 12.62 11.82
N GLY A 181 -15.53 11.61 12.36
CA GLY A 181 -16.83 11.13 11.91
C GLY A 181 -16.87 9.64 11.54
N ALA A 182 -18.06 9.20 11.17
CA ALA A 182 -18.29 7.85 10.68
C ALA A 182 -17.99 7.77 9.17
N MET A 183 -17.30 6.71 8.75
CA MET A 183 -16.95 6.45 7.36
C MET A 183 -16.81 4.95 7.11
N GLN A 184 -16.68 4.59 5.84
CA GLN A 184 -16.44 3.21 5.42
C GLN A 184 -15.12 3.12 4.65
N LEU A 185 -14.28 2.16 5.01
CA LEU A 185 -13.09 1.77 4.26
C LEU A 185 -13.24 0.32 3.81
N GLY A 186 -12.44 -0.09 2.82
CA GLY A 186 -12.47 -1.47 2.38
C GLY A 186 -11.74 -1.70 1.08
N ALA A 187 -11.87 -2.92 0.57
CA ALA A 187 -11.35 -3.32 -0.72
C ALA A 187 -12.35 -4.16 -1.52
N GLU A 188 -12.28 -4.06 -2.83
CA GLU A 188 -12.90 -4.97 -3.78
C GLU A 188 -11.94 -6.12 -4.08
N LEU A 189 -12.41 -7.35 -3.89
CA LEU A 189 -11.68 -8.56 -4.22
C LEU A 189 -12.38 -9.26 -5.39
N LYS A 190 -11.66 -9.47 -6.50
CA LYS A 190 -12.12 -10.34 -7.58
C LYS A 190 -11.70 -11.78 -7.28
N VAL A 191 -12.68 -12.67 -7.11
CA VAL A 191 -12.44 -14.08 -6.77
C VAL A 191 -12.35 -14.91 -8.05
N GLU A 192 -11.20 -14.84 -8.71
CA GLU A 192 -10.91 -15.54 -9.95
C GLU A 192 -9.58 -16.29 -9.84
N ASP A 193 -9.49 -17.45 -10.49
CA ASP A 193 -8.25 -18.21 -10.50
C ASP A 193 -7.21 -17.49 -11.38
N ASP A 194 -5.99 -17.35 -10.86
CA ASP A 194 -4.84 -16.85 -11.62
C ASP A 194 -3.75 -17.92 -11.65
N THR A 195 -3.41 -18.36 -12.85
CA THR A 195 -2.37 -19.39 -13.09
C THR A 195 -1.14 -18.82 -13.80
N SER A 196 -1.08 -17.51 -13.98
CA SER A 196 -0.07 -16.85 -14.80
C SER A 196 1.26 -16.58 -14.08
N GLY A 197 1.29 -16.67 -12.75
CA GLY A 197 2.46 -16.41 -11.91
C GLY A 197 3.10 -17.66 -11.29
N ASP A 198 4.28 -17.46 -10.69
CA ASP A 198 5.03 -18.50 -9.96
C ASP A 198 4.26 -19.01 -8.71
N GLU A 199 3.38 -18.17 -8.16
CA GLU A 199 2.46 -18.50 -7.07
C GLU A 199 1.00 -18.43 -7.56
N PRO A 200 0.47 -19.51 -8.19
CA PRO A 200 -0.87 -19.50 -8.73
C PRO A 200 -1.92 -19.35 -7.62
N VAL A 201 -2.91 -18.51 -7.85
CA VAL A 201 -4.02 -18.25 -6.93
C VAL A 201 -5.23 -19.05 -7.39
N ILE A 202 -5.54 -20.13 -6.70
CA ILE A 202 -6.68 -21.01 -6.99
C ILE A 202 -7.67 -20.95 -5.84
N TRP A 203 -8.89 -20.50 -6.12
CA TRP A 203 -9.96 -20.37 -5.14
C TRP A 203 -10.77 -21.66 -5.06
N ARG A 204 -10.94 -22.21 -3.86
CA ARG A 204 -11.80 -23.38 -3.63
C ARG A 204 -13.08 -22.98 -2.91
N PRO A 205 -14.20 -23.68 -3.14
CA PRO A 205 -15.44 -23.45 -2.39
C PRO A 205 -15.21 -23.56 -0.89
N GLY A 206 -15.90 -22.73 -0.12
CA GLY A 206 -15.81 -22.72 1.34
C GLY A 206 -16.00 -21.33 1.95
N THR A 207 -15.82 -21.26 3.26
CA THR A 207 -15.85 -20.02 4.03
C THR A 207 -14.46 -19.39 4.05
N TYR A 208 -14.42 -18.10 3.75
CA TYR A 208 -13.23 -17.26 3.83
C TYR A 208 -13.41 -16.27 4.96
N THR A 209 -12.35 -16.02 5.71
CA THR A 209 -12.27 -14.90 6.65
C THR A 209 -11.40 -13.82 6.05
N PHE A 210 -11.68 -12.57 6.40
CA PHE A 210 -10.83 -11.46 6.01
C PHE A 210 -10.62 -10.51 7.17
N ASP A 211 -9.43 -9.94 7.24
CA ASP A 211 -9.03 -8.98 8.24
C ASP A 211 -8.87 -7.61 7.61
N ILE A 212 -9.35 -6.58 8.31
CA ILE A 212 -9.03 -5.18 8.02
C ILE A 212 -8.29 -4.61 9.23
N HIS A 213 -7.05 -4.17 9.02
CA HIS A 213 -6.19 -3.56 10.03
C HIS A 213 -6.01 -2.08 9.70
N LEU A 214 -6.29 -1.18 10.65
CA LEU A 214 -6.24 0.27 10.46
C LEU A 214 -5.13 0.90 11.31
N CYS A 215 -4.28 1.73 10.70
CA CYS A 215 -3.16 2.40 11.37
C CYS A 215 -2.98 3.86 10.93
N GLN A 216 -2.43 4.67 11.82
CA GLN A 216 -1.74 5.92 11.50
C GLN A 216 -0.24 5.60 11.39
N GLY A 217 0.44 6.13 10.38
CA GLY A 217 1.73 5.59 9.93
C GLY A 217 1.59 4.23 9.25
N GLU A 218 2.70 3.51 9.07
CA GLU A 218 2.69 2.13 8.60
C GLU A 218 2.21 1.17 9.72
N CYS A 219 1.38 0.19 9.38
CA CYS A 219 0.96 -0.83 10.32
C CYS A 219 2.16 -1.68 10.77
N GLY A 220 2.40 -1.68 12.08
CA GLY A 220 3.56 -2.33 12.70
C GLY A 220 4.75 -1.39 12.93
N SER A 221 4.66 -0.13 12.49
CA SER A 221 5.66 0.88 12.76
C SER A 221 5.83 1.16 14.26
N LYS A 222 7.06 1.47 14.65
CA LYS A 222 7.43 1.83 16.03
C LYS A 222 7.88 3.29 16.15
N HIS A 223 7.74 4.04 15.07
CA HIS A 223 8.18 5.42 14.98
C HIS A 223 7.19 6.37 15.67
N PRO A 224 7.63 7.59 16.04
CA PRO A 224 6.72 8.63 16.50
C PRO A 224 5.54 8.83 15.56
N HIS A 225 4.41 9.30 16.10
CA HIS A 225 3.18 9.54 15.34
C HIS A 225 2.53 8.29 14.73
N SER A 226 3.12 7.10 14.84
CA SER A 226 2.49 5.85 14.43
C SER A 226 1.55 5.31 15.50
N LYS A 227 0.39 4.80 15.08
CA LYS A 227 -0.62 4.26 15.99
C LYS A 227 -1.42 3.14 15.36
N ASP A 228 -1.56 2.05 16.10
CA ASP A 228 -2.39 0.91 15.73
C ASP A 228 -3.81 1.09 16.31
N PHE A 229 -4.83 1.10 15.45
CA PHE A 229 -6.24 1.19 15.86
C PHE A 229 -6.94 -0.18 15.92
N GLY A 230 -6.20 -1.26 15.64
CA GLY A 230 -6.63 -2.64 15.75
C GLY A 230 -7.11 -3.25 14.44
N THR A 231 -7.43 -4.54 14.54
CA THR A 231 -7.90 -5.39 13.45
C THR A 231 -9.33 -5.83 13.71
N ALA A 232 -10.15 -5.89 12.68
CA ALA A 232 -11.44 -6.55 12.71
C ALA A 232 -11.49 -7.67 11.67
N THR A 233 -12.22 -8.74 11.98
CA THR A 233 -12.33 -9.94 11.12
C THR A 233 -13.77 -10.14 10.68
N GLY A 234 -13.99 -10.25 9.37
CA GLY A 234 -15.25 -10.61 8.74
C GLY A 234 -15.16 -11.95 8.01
N ASN A 235 -16.25 -12.34 7.36
CA ASN A 235 -16.26 -13.54 6.51
C ASN A 235 -17.14 -13.36 5.27
N PHE A 236 -16.85 -14.20 4.26
CA PHE A 236 -17.73 -14.42 3.11
C PHE A 236 -17.66 -15.89 2.69
N THR A 237 -18.62 -16.33 1.88
CA THR A 237 -18.68 -17.71 1.37
C THR A 237 -18.51 -17.75 -0.13
N LEU A 238 -17.59 -18.59 -0.61
CA LEU A 238 -17.49 -18.95 -2.02
C LEU A 238 -18.29 -20.23 -2.26
N LYS A 239 -19.35 -20.13 -3.07
CA LYS A 239 -20.16 -21.27 -3.47
C LYS A 239 -19.37 -22.20 -4.37
N ASP A 240 -19.76 -23.47 -4.34
CA ASP A 240 -19.35 -24.40 -5.38
C ASP A 240 -19.88 -23.93 -6.73
N ALA A 241 -19.07 -24.08 -7.78
CA ALA A 241 -19.58 -23.89 -9.11
C ALA A 241 -20.60 -24.99 -9.32
N LEU A 242 -21.88 -24.63 -9.40
CA LEU A 242 -22.92 -25.58 -9.80
C LEU A 242 -22.43 -26.22 -11.10
N MET A 243 -22.00 -27.48 -11.03
CA MET A 243 -21.81 -28.28 -12.23
C MET A 243 -23.20 -28.36 -12.85
N VAL A 244 -23.42 -27.59 -13.91
CA VAL A 244 -24.57 -27.78 -14.77
C VAL A 244 -24.31 -29.11 -15.46
N VAL A 245 -24.83 -30.18 -14.86
CA VAL A 245 -24.86 -31.52 -15.43
C VAL A 245 -25.82 -31.54 -16.62
#